data_AF-W1X8N2-F1
#
_entry.id   AF-W1X8N2-F1
#
_cell.length_a   1.000
_cell.length_b   1.000
_cell.length_c   1.000
_cell.angle_alpha   90.00
_cell.angle_beta   90.00
_cell.angle_gamma   90.00
#
_symmetry.space_group_name_H-M   'P 1'
#
loop_
_entity.id
_entity.type
_entity.pdbx_description
1 polymer ?
#
loop_
_entity_poly.entity_id
_entity_poly.type
_entity_poly.pdbx_seq_one_letter_code
_entity_poly.pdbx_strand_id
1 'polypeptide(L)' 'LEKLFEDVRDEIIFIAENGSLVKFHGEDLYEATMSKDFYLSAFEKLKTSPFINTSELLLTGKKGCYVLETV' A
#
# COMPACT_ATOMS: atom_id res chain seq x y z
N LEU A 1 -4.08 -3.18 -12.39
CA LEU A 1 -4.41 -4.59 -12.11
C LEU A 1 -5.84 -4.91 -12.49
N GLU A 2 -6.85 -4.23 -11.93
CA GLU A 2 -8.26 -4.54 -12.21
C GLU A 2 -8.65 -4.47 -13.70
N LYS A 3 -8.09 -3.51 -14.46
CA LYS A 3 -8.29 -3.43 -15.92
C LYS A 3 -7.76 -4.64 -16.72
N LEU A 4 -6.76 -5.34 -16.19
CA LEU A 4 -6.20 -6.53 -16.86
C LEU A 4 -7.14 -7.73 -16.79
N PHE A 5 -8.12 -7.70 -15.89
CA PHE A 5 -9.03 -8.79 -15.60
C PHE A 5 -10.49 -8.36 -15.75
N GLU A 6 -10.75 -7.34 -16.59
CA GLU A 6 -12.07 -6.75 -16.74
C GLU A 6 -13.13 -7.79 -17.14
N ASP A 7 -12.80 -8.69 -18.06
CA ASP A 7 -13.69 -9.73 -18.57
C ASP A 7 -14.12 -10.79 -17.54
N VAL A 8 -13.34 -10.96 -16.46
CA VAL A 8 -13.57 -11.98 -15.42
C VAL A 8 -13.68 -11.38 -14.02
N ARG A 9 -13.82 -10.06 -13.92
CA ARG A 9 -13.72 -9.31 -12.66
C ARG A 9 -14.74 -9.75 -11.62
N ASP A 10 -15.91 -10.18 -12.09
CA ASP A 10 -17.03 -10.62 -11.25
C ASP A 10 -16.93 -12.09 -10.85
N GLU A 11 -15.94 -12.83 -11.37
CA GLU A 11 -15.73 -14.25 -11.09
C GLU A 11 -14.51 -14.49 -10.19
N ILE A 12 -13.75 -13.43 -9.87
CA ILE A 12 -12.50 -13.52 -9.12
C ILE A 12 -12.46 -12.56 -7.95
N ILE A 13 -11.73 -12.96 -6.90
CA ILE A 13 -11.43 -12.11 -5.75
C ILE A 13 -10.03 -11.54 -5.93
N PHE A 14 -9.90 -10.22 -5.79
CA PHE A 14 -8.59 -9.56 -5.76
C PHE A 14 -8.08 -9.54 -4.32
N ILE A 15 -6.93 -10.17 -4.09
CA ILE A 15 -6.18 -10.08 -2.83
C ILE A 15 -4.91 -9.29 -3.13
N ALA A 16 -4.82 -8.08 -2.60
CA ALA A 16 -3.71 -7.16 -2.82
C ALA A 16 -2.95 -6.88 -1.52
N GLU A 17 -1.77 -6.28 -1.64
CA GLU A 17 -0.97 -5.80 -0.50
C GLU A 17 -0.77 -6.87 0.59
N ASN A 18 -0.41 -8.09 0.16
CA ASN A 18 -0.23 -9.27 1.00
C ASN A 18 -1.46 -9.63 1.85
N GLY A 19 -2.67 -9.31 1.38
CA GLY A 19 -3.93 -9.62 2.05
C GLY A 19 -4.51 -8.47 2.88
N SER A 20 -3.85 -7.32 2.93
CA SER A 20 -4.39 -6.16 3.63
C SER A 20 -5.51 -5.44 2.85
N LEU A 21 -5.73 -5.79 1.57
CA LEU A 21 -6.86 -5.34 0.78
C LEU A 21 -7.49 -6.53 0.04
N VAL A 22 -8.80 -6.72 0.24
CA VAL A 22 -9.59 -7.74 -0.46
C VAL A 22 -10.77 -7.09 -1.15
N LYS A 23 -10.91 -7.33 -2.46
CA LYS A 23 -12.02 -6.82 -3.27
C LYS A 23 -12.75 -7.91 -4.02
N PHE A 24 -14.06 -7.75 -4.15
CA PHE A 24 -14.92 -8.61 -4.95
C PHE A 24 -16.03 -7.78 -5.58
N HIS A 25 -16.32 -7.97 -6.87
CA HIS A 25 -17.30 -7.16 -7.62
C HIS A 25 -17.06 -5.64 -7.54
N GLY A 26 -15.79 -5.23 -7.46
CA GLY A 26 -15.43 -3.81 -7.30
C GLY A 26 -15.64 -3.23 -5.90
N GLU A 27 -16.24 -3.98 -4.98
CA GLU A 27 -16.44 -3.59 -3.58
C GLU A 27 -15.28 -4.03 -2.70
N ASP A 28 -14.94 -3.21 -1.71
CA ASP A 28 -13.95 -3.55 -0.69
C ASP A 28 -14.60 -4.45 0.36
N LEU A 29 -14.23 -5.74 0.39
CA LEU A 29 -14.68 -6.68 1.40
C LEU A 29 -13.89 -6.56 2.69
N TYR A 30 -12.60 -6.21 2.58
CA TYR A 30 -11.70 -6.06 3.70
C TYR A 30 -10.60 -5.04 3.39
N GLU A 31 -10.31 -4.20 4.37
CA GLU A 31 -9.18 -3.27 4.33
C GLU A 31 -8.53 -3.21 5.72
N ALA A 32 -7.22 -3.44 5.78
CA ALA A 32 -6.39 -3.23 6.94
C ALA A 32 -5.37 -2.14 6.65
N THR A 33 -5.43 -1.05 7.41
CA THR A 33 -4.48 0.05 7.30
C THR A 33 -3.61 0.15 8.54
N MET A 34 -2.40 0.65 8.35
CA MET A 34 -1.56 1.07 9.47
C MET A 34 -2.06 2.42 9.99
N SER A 35 -2.07 2.60 11.31
CA SER A 35 -2.36 3.90 11.88
C SER A 35 -1.29 4.92 11.49
N LYS A 36 -1.69 6.19 11.40
CA LYS A 36 -0.78 7.31 11.07
C LYS A 36 0.44 7.35 11.98
N ASP A 37 0.21 7.25 13.28
CA ASP A 37 1.28 7.31 14.27
C ASP A 37 2.26 6.14 14.12
N PHE A 38 1.75 4.95 13.79
CA PHE A 38 2.59 3.78 13.57
C PHE A 38 3.51 3.96 12.37
N TYR A 39 2.97 4.21 11.17
CA TYR A 39 3.81 4.26 9.97
C TYR A 39 4.79 5.44 10.00
N LEU A 40 4.41 6.59 10.57
CA LEU A 40 5.33 7.72 10.73
C LEU A 40 6.46 7.39 11.71
N SER A 41 6.15 6.76 12.85
CA SER A 41 7.19 6.38 13.83
C SER A 41 8.16 5.33 13.28
N ALA A 42 7.67 4.39 12.47
CA ALA A 42 8.50 3.41 11.79
C ALA A 42 9.41 4.10 10.75
N PHE A 43 8.85 5.04 9.98
CA PHE A 43 9.59 5.79 8.98
C PHE A 43 10.73 6.62 9.60
N GLU A 44 10.47 7.34 10.69
CA GLU A 44 11.50 8.10 11.41
C GLU A 44 12.62 7.20 11.95
N LYS A 45 12.29 5.98 12.41
CA LYS A 45 13.31 4.99 12.80
C LYS A 45 14.11 4.48 11.62
N LEU A 46 13.50 4.28 10.45
CA LEU A 46 14.22 3.82 9.25
C LEU A 46 15.24 4.85 8.77
N LYS A 47 14.95 6.15 8.91
CA LYS A 47 15.89 7.24 8.55
C LYS A 47 17.19 7.22 9.35
N THR A 48 17.22 6.63 10.54
CA THR A 48 18.44 6.53 11.35
C THR A 48 19.31 5.33 10.99
N SER A 49 18.81 4.43 10.13
CA SER A 49 19.53 3.24 9.70
C SER A 49 20.62 3.59 8.68
N PRO A 50 21.87 3.15 8.87
CA PRO A 50 22.93 3.36 7.87
C PRO A 50 22.75 2.48 6.62
N PHE A 51 21.76 1.57 6.61
CA PHE A 51 21.49 0.65 5.51
C PHE A 51 20.32 1.07 4.62
N ILE A 52 19.66 2.19 4.92
CA ILE A 52 18.49 2.67 4.20
C ILE A 52 18.87 3.91 3.40
N ASN A 53 18.56 3.90 2.10
CA ASN A 53 18.52 5.11 1.30
C ASN A 53 17.14 5.77 1.49
N THR A 54 17.10 6.95 2.09
CA THR A 54 15.85 7.66 2.36
C THR A 54 15.11 8.07 1.09
N SER A 55 15.83 8.25 -0.03
CA SER A 55 15.24 8.53 -1.35
C SER A 55 14.50 7.33 -1.95
N GLU A 56 14.68 6.13 -1.40
CA GLU A 56 14.01 4.90 -1.84
C GLU A 56 12.85 4.48 -0.92
N LEU A 57 12.53 5.30 0.10
CA LEU A 57 11.41 5.03 0.99
C LEU A 57 10.08 5.50 0.39
N LEU A 58 9.12 4.59 0.35
CA LEU A 58 7.79 4.79 -0.23
C LEU A 58 6.70 4.48 0.79
N LEU A 59 5.69 5.35 0.85
CA LEU A 59 4.43 5.08 1.55
C LEU A 59 3.35 4.75 0.53
N THR A 60 2.88 3.51 0.51
CA THR A 60 1.79 3.06 -0.34
C THR A 60 0.46 3.20 0.39
N GLY A 61 -0.46 3.95 -0.21
CA GLY A 61 -1.85 4.03 0.21
C GLY A 61 -2.77 3.54 -0.89
N LYS A 62 -4.02 3.22 -0.52
CA LYS A 62 -5.04 2.69 -1.43
C LYS A 62 -5.25 3.52 -2.72
N LYS A 63 -5.07 4.84 -2.62
CA LYS A 63 -5.30 5.78 -3.73
C LYS A 63 -4.03 6.22 -4.46
N GLY A 64 -2.84 5.84 -3.96
CA GLY A 64 -1.58 6.29 -4.53
C GLY A 64 -0.38 5.98 -3.65
N CYS A 65 0.80 6.11 -4.23
CA CYS A 65 2.07 5.99 -3.53
C CYS A 65 2.70 7.38 -3.38
N TYR A 66 3.30 7.64 -2.23
CA TYR A 66 3.95 8.91 -1.91
C TYR A 66 5.43 8.67 -1.63
N VAL A 67 6.29 9.47 -2.26
CA VAL A 67 7.71 9.58 -1.94
C VAL A 67 7.86 10.75 -0.99
N LEU A 68 8.72 10.63 0.03
CA LEU A 68 9.07 11.78 0.84
C LEU A 68 9.94 12.72 -0.01
N GLU A 69 9.43 13.91 -0.32
CA GLU A 69 10.21 14.95 -0.98
C GLU A 69 11.38 15.32 -0.05
N THR A 70 12.59 14.96 -0.49
CA THR A 70 13.83 15.22 0.24
C THR A 70 14.48 16.45 -0.39
N VAL A 71 14.61 17.53 0.39
CA VAL A 71 15.40 18.73 0.05
C VAL A 71 16.90 18.45 0.13
#